data_AF-A0A7V0VZQ5-F1
#
_entry.id   AF-A0A7V0VZQ5-F1
#
_cell.length_a   1.000
_cell.length_b   1.000
_cell.length_c   1.000
_cell.angle_alpha   90.00
_cell.angle_beta   90.00
_cell.angle_gamma   90.00
#
_symmetry.space_group_name_H-M   'P 1'
#
loop_
_entity.id
_entity.type
_entity.pdbx_description
1 polymer ?
#
loop_
_entity_poly.entity_id
_entity_poly.type
_entity_poly.pdbx_seq_one_letter_code
_entity_poly.pdbx_strand_id
1 'polypeptide(L)'
;MGESTVANEINDIVESLSNPTIAFLCSPGEVTVRITAKASNTDEAYQMIDDVAQKVKAKLGDNVFGEDKQIIEQVVGKMLIDSHKTVALAESCTGGLVSDRITDISGSSDYFLGGVIAYSNQLKIDLLAVSKDDIDRYGAVSAAVAEQMASGVRKLANSDYGIGITGIAGPTGATSEKPVGLVYIGLSSKDRVFSKEFRFVGDRTGIKRWASQSALDMLRRELLKESRNG
;
A
#
# COMPACT_ATOMS: atom_id res chain seq x y z
N MET A 1 4.61 -4.17 -7.42
CA MET A 1 5.33 -4.36 -8.70
C MET A 1 4.32 -4.75 -9.77
N GLY A 2 4.58 -4.45 -11.05
CA GLY A 2 3.73 -4.92 -12.15
C GLY A 2 4.08 -6.35 -12.57
N GLU A 3 3.19 -7.01 -13.31
CA GLU A 3 3.33 -8.40 -13.78
C GLU A 3 4.66 -8.65 -14.47
N SER A 4 4.98 -7.86 -15.51
CA SER A 4 6.19 -8.04 -16.30
C SER A 4 7.45 -7.91 -15.46
N THR A 5 7.44 -7.04 -14.45
CA THR A 5 8.56 -6.92 -13.51
C THR A 5 8.70 -8.18 -12.67
N VAL A 6 7.60 -8.68 -12.09
CA VAL A 6 7.61 -9.92 -11.29
C VAL A 6 8.07 -11.09 -12.15
N ALA A 7 7.53 -11.24 -13.35
CA ALA A 7 7.89 -12.33 -14.27
C ALA A 7 9.37 -12.31 -14.64
N ASN A 8 9.93 -11.13 -14.94
CA ASN A 8 11.34 -10.98 -15.26
C ASN A 8 12.26 -11.34 -14.07
N GLU A 9 11.90 -10.93 -12.85
CA GLU A 9 12.71 -11.19 -11.65
C GLU A 9 12.84 -12.69 -11.34
N ILE A 10 11.80 -13.48 -11.60
CA ILE A 10 11.78 -14.92 -11.32
C ILE A 10 11.87 -15.80 -12.57
N ASN A 11 12.25 -15.24 -13.72
CA ASN A 11 12.22 -15.94 -15.01
C ASN A 11 13.10 -17.20 -15.02
N ASP A 12 14.27 -17.15 -14.40
CA ASP A 12 15.17 -18.31 -14.26
C ASP A 12 14.52 -19.46 -13.48
N ILE A 13 13.72 -19.15 -12.46
CA ILE A 13 12.94 -20.16 -11.73
C ILE A 13 11.88 -20.75 -12.67
N VAL A 14 11.12 -19.90 -13.35
CA VAL A 14 10.04 -20.32 -14.26
C VAL A 14 10.57 -21.22 -15.38
N GLU A 15 11.69 -20.86 -16.01
CA GLU A 15 12.30 -21.64 -17.11
C GLU A 15 12.91 -22.96 -16.65
N SER A 16 13.36 -23.03 -15.38
CA SER A 16 14.01 -24.24 -14.83
C SER A 16 13.03 -25.35 -14.41
N LEU A 17 11.73 -25.07 -14.38
CA LEU A 17 10.72 -25.96 -13.81
C LEU A 17 9.78 -26.53 -14.87
N SER A 18 9.60 -27.84 -14.85
CA SER A 18 8.51 -28.54 -15.56
C SER A 18 7.34 -28.90 -14.62
N ASN A 19 7.64 -29.09 -13.33
CA ASN A 19 6.71 -29.32 -12.23
C ASN A 19 7.43 -28.99 -10.92
N PRO A 20 6.93 -28.11 -10.04
CA PRO A 20 5.68 -27.33 -10.13
C PRO A 20 5.63 -26.34 -11.29
N THR A 21 4.43 -25.89 -11.68
CA THR A 21 4.23 -24.80 -12.66
C THR A 21 3.92 -23.48 -11.98
N ILE A 22 4.31 -22.37 -12.61
CA ILE A 22 4.07 -21.02 -12.11
C ILE A 22 3.14 -20.28 -13.09
N ALA A 23 2.14 -19.59 -12.56
CA ALA A 23 1.28 -18.68 -13.30
C ALA A 23 1.14 -17.33 -12.58
N PHE A 24 0.99 -16.26 -13.33
CA PHE A 24 0.79 -14.91 -12.79
C PHE A 24 -0.68 -14.51 -12.93
N LEU A 25 -1.28 -14.02 -11.86
CA LEU A 25 -2.63 -13.46 -11.85
C LEU A 25 -2.56 -12.01 -11.40
N CYS A 26 -3.14 -11.11 -12.20
CA CYS A 26 -3.05 -9.68 -11.97
C CYS A 26 -4.38 -9.14 -11.46
N SER A 27 -4.33 -8.53 -10.27
CA SER A 27 -5.43 -7.80 -9.68
C SER A 27 -5.04 -6.33 -9.53
N PRO A 28 -5.99 -5.38 -9.50
CA PRO A 28 -5.65 -3.98 -9.25
C PRO A 28 -4.93 -3.83 -7.90
N GLY A 29 -3.64 -3.47 -7.91
CA GLY A 29 -2.83 -3.37 -6.70
C GLY A 29 -1.73 -4.42 -6.58
N GLU A 30 -1.92 -5.62 -7.13
CA GLU A 30 -1.11 -6.79 -6.77
C GLU A 30 -0.99 -7.82 -7.89
N VAL A 31 0.04 -8.66 -7.76
CA VAL A 31 0.29 -9.80 -8.64
C VAL A 31 0.39 -11.04 -7.77
N THR A 32 -0.45 -12.03 -8.01
CA THR A 32 -0.37 -13.34 -7.36
C THR A 32 0.49 -14.26 -8.21
N VAL A 33 1.55 -14.80 -7.61
CA VAL A 33 2.35 -15.88 -8.19
C VAL A 33 1.74 -17.20 -7.73
N ARG A 34 1.04 -17.90 -8.62
CA ARG A 34 0.39 -19.19 -8.31
C ARG A 34 1.32 -20.34 -8.68
N ILE A 35 1.65 -21.15 -7.69
CA ILE A 35 2.49 -22.35 -7.85
C ILE A 35 1.58 -23.59 -7.78
N THR A 36 1.68 -24.48 -8.77
CA THR A 36 0.88 -25.71 -8.84
C THR A 36 1.78 -26.91 -9.04
N ALA A 37 1.77 -27.86 -8.11
CA ALA A 37 2.48 -29.13 -8.23
C ALA A 37 1.55 -30.29 -8.58
N LYS A 38 2.08 -31.27 -9.31
CA LYS A 38 1.48 -32.60 -9.48
C LYS A 38 2.40 -33.64 -8.84
N ALA A 39 1.85 -34.45 -7.94
CA ALA A 39 2.59 -35.48 -7.24
C ALA A 39 1.70 -36.70 -6.98
N SER A 40 2.31 -37.79 -6.50
CA SER A 40 1.61 -39.04 -6.21
C SER A 40 0.67 -38.94 -4.99
N ASN A 41 0.98 -38.01 -4.10
CA ASN A 41 0.22 -37.70 -2.89
C ASN A 41 0.33 -36.20 -2.55
N THR A 42 -0.50 -35.77 -1.61
CA THR A 42 -0.63 -34.36 -1.26
C THR A 42 0.59 -33.79 -0.54
N ASP A 43 1.23 -34.56 0.34
CA ASP A 43 2.39 -34.09 1.11
C ASP A 43 3.60 -33.83 0.20
N GLU A 44 3.82 -34.72 -0.77
CA GLU A 44 4.84 -34.54 -1.81
C GLU A 44 4.55 -33.28 -2.65
N ALA A 45 3.29 -33.04 -3.03
CA ALA A 45 2.92 -31.84 -3.78
C ALA A 45 3.18 -30.55 -2.97
N TYR A 46 2.85 -30.54 -1.68
CA TYR A 46 3.10 -29.40 -0.81
C TYR A 46 4.59 -29.12 -0.63
N GLN A 47 5.41 -30.16 -0.42
CA GLN A 47 6.86 -29.99 -0.32
C GLN A 47 7.45 -29.36 -1.59
N MET A 48 7.00 -29.81 -2.77
CA MET A 48 7.44 -29.22 -4.04
C MET A 48 7.02 -27.75 -4.18
N ILE A 49 5.79 -27.42 -3.77
CA ILE A 49 5.29 -26.03 -3.77
C ILE A 49 6.15 -25.17 -2.85
N ASP A 50 6.39 -25.63 -1.63
CA ASP A 50 7.16 -24.90 -0.62
C ASP A 50 8.58 -24.62 -1.09
N ASP A 51 9.27 -25.60 -1.67
CA ASP A 51 10.63 -25.45 -2.20
C ASP A 51 10.71 -24.34 -3.27
N VAL A 52 9.71 -24.27 -4.16
CA VAL A 52 9.63 -23.22 -5.18
C VAL A 52 9.23 -21.89 -4.56
N ALA A 53 8.26 -21.88 -3.65
CA ALA A 53 7.81 -20.68 -2.96
C ALA A 53 8.94 -20.00 -2.20
N GLN A 54 9.81 -20.77 -1.52
CA GLN A 54 10.98 -20.20 -0.83
C GLN A 54 11.97 -19.54 -1.80
N LYS A 55 12.21 -20.14 -2.97
CA LYS A 55 13.07 -19.54 -4.01
C LYS A 55 12.48 -18.24 -4.56
N VAL A 56 11.17 -18.25 -4.85
CA VAL A 56 10.44 -17.06 -5.32
C VAL A 56 10.48 -15.96 -4.27
N LYS A 57 10.23 -16.29 -2.99
CA LYS A 57 10.30 -15.34 -1.87
C LYS A 57 11.70 -14.78 -1.70
N ALA A 58 12.74 -15.60 -1.81
CA ALA A 58 14.13 -15.14 -1.74
C ALA A 58 14.45 -14.11 -2.83
N LYS A 59 13.92 -14.29 -4.05
CA LYS A 59 14.10 -13.35 -5.16
C LYS A 59 13.28 -12.08 -5.02
N LEU A 60 12.00 -12.21 -4.70
CA LEU A 60 11.08 -11.07 -4.64
C LEU A 60 11.24 -10.27 -3.34
N GLY A 61 11.77 -10.88 -2.28
CA GLY A 61 12.09 -10.26 -1.00
C GLY A 61 10.91 -9.49 -0.41
N ASP A 62 11.16 -8.23 -0.01
CA ASP A 62 10.17 -7.34 0.59
C ASP A 62 8.99 -7.00 -0.35
N ASN A 63 8.97 -7.46 -1.60
CA ASN A 63 7.82 -7.28 -2.48
C ASN A 63 6.74 -8.34 -2.27
N VAL A 64 7.05 -9.44 -1.57
CA VAL A 64 6.05 -10.39 -1.09
C VAL A 64 5.47 -9.85 0.21
N PHE A 65 4.14 -9.67 0.25
CA PHE A 65 3.47 -9.23 1.47
C PHE A 65 2.69 -10.34 2.16
N GLY A 66 2.28 -11.39 1.45
CA GLY A 66 1.48 -12.47 2.01
C GLY A 66 1.55 -13.75 1.19
N GLU A 67 1.08 -14.83 1.78
CA GLU A 67 0.98 -16.16 1.19
C GLU A 67 -0.48 -16.64 1.19
N ASP A 68 -0.79 -17.59 0.31
CA ASP A 68 -2.14 -18.14 0.12
C ASP A 68 -3.22 -17.08 -0.17
N LYS A 69 -4.12 -16.86 0.80
CA LYS A 69 -5.26 -15.93 0.71
C LYS A 69 -5.06 -14.68 1.56
N GLN A 70 -3.86 -14.45 2.07
CA GLN A 70 -3.56 -13.26 2.86
C GLN A 70 -3.67 -12.02 1.98
N ILE A 71 -4.45 -11.07 2.44
CA ILE A 71 -4.54 -9.73 1.85
C ILE A 71 -3.72 -8.73 2.65
N ILE A 72 -3.31 -7.63 2.03
CA ILE A 72 -2.35 -6.70 2.63
C ILE A 72 -2.86 -6.04 3.93
N GLU A 73 -4.17 -5.86 4.04
CA GLU A 73 -4.87 -5.33 5.21
C GLU A 73 -4.66 -6.23 6.43
N GLN A 74 -4.80 -7.55 6.24
CA GLN A 74 -4.58 -8.54 7.30
C GLN A 74 -3.12 -8.54 7.75
N VAL A 75 -2.20 -8.46 6.79
CA VAL A 75 -0.76 -8.44 7.07
C VAL A 75 -0.39 -7.18 7.86
N VAL A 76 -0.83 -6.01 7.39
CA VAL A 76 -0.57 -4.73 8.08
C VAL A 76 -1.22 -4.70 9.46
N GLY A 77 -2.48 -5.12 9.58
CA GLY A 77 -3.18 -5.17 10.86
C GLY A 77 -2.46 -6.06 11.87
N LYS A 78 -2.05 -7.27 11.44
CA LYS A 78 -1.25 -8.17 12.28
C LYS A 78 0.06 -7.53 12.73
N MET A 79 0.81 -6.90 11.82
CA MET A 79 2.08 -6.25 12.17
C MET A 79 1.90 -5.10 13.17
N LEU A 80 0.82 -4.32 13.05
CA LEU A 80 0.49 -3.26 14.00
C LEU A 80 0.12 -3.83 15.38
N ILE A 81 -0.72 -4.86 15.42
CA ILE A 81 -1.10 -5.55 16.67
C ILE A 81 0.14 -6.14 17.36
N ASP A 82 0.95 -6.91 16.63
CA ASP A 82 2.13 -7.59 17.17
C ASP A 82 3.19 -6.58 17.69
N SER A 83 3.20 -5.35 17.15
CA SER A 83 4.12 -4.29 17.59
C SER A 83 3.49 -3.27 18.54
N HIS A 84 2.23 -3.46 18.94
CA HIS A 84 1.44 -2.54 19.77
C HIS A 84 1.41 -1.10 19.21
N LYS A 85 1.28 -0.97 17.89
CA LYS A 85 1.24 0.32 17.20
C LYS A 85 -0.12 0.60 16.58
N THR A 86 -0.34 1.88 16.35
CA THR A 86 -1.61 2.43 15.85
C THR A 86 -1.41 3.27 14.59
N VAL A 87 -2.46 3.39 13.79
CA VAL A 87 -2.47 4.19 12.55
C VAL A 87 -3.74 5.02 12.44
N ALA A 88 -3.59 6.21 11.84
CA ALA A 88 -4.69 7.07 11.40
C ALA A 88 -4.51 7.52 9.94
N LEU A 89 -5.61 7.86 9.27
CA LEU A 89 -5.62 8.10 7.81
C LEU A 89 -6.23 9.45 7.43
N ALA A 90 -5.54 10.21 6.57
CA ALA A 90 -6.06 11.38 5.89
C ALA A 90 -6.25 11.08 4.41
N GLU A 91 -7.50 11.01 3.95
CA GLU A 91 -7.85 10.59 2.60
C GLU A 91 -8.49 11.72 1.79
N SER A 92 -7.99 11.96 0.58
CA SER A 92 -8.64 12.82 -0.42
C SER A 92 -9.13 11.96 -1.58
N CYS A 93 -8.28 11.65 -2.56
CA CYS A 93 -8.72 10.99 -3.81
C CYS A 93 -9.26 9.56 -3.62
N THR A 94 -8.87 8.87 -2.55
CA THR A 94 -9.39 7.54 -2.18
C THR A 94 -10.77 7.61 -1.52
N GLY A 95 -11.15 8.75 -0.95
CA GLY A 95 -12.49 8.99 -0.42
C GLY A 95 -12.94 7.99 0.65
N GLY A 96 -12.03 7.53 1.51
CA GLY A 96 -12.33 6.59 2.60
C GLY A 96 -12.03 5.13 2.27
N LEU A 97 -11.60 4.82 1.04
CA LEU A 97 -11.35 3.45 0.63
C LEU A 97 -10.25 2.75 1.44
N VAL A 98 -9.25 3.47 1.94
CA VAL A 98 -8.21 2.83 2.78
C VAL A 98 -8.79 2.50 4.14
N SER A 99 -9.55 3.43 4.72
CA SER A 99 -10.24 3.23 5.99
C SER A 99 -11.21 2.05 5.92
N ASP A 100 -12.06 2.01 4.88
CA ASP A 100 -13.01 0.92 4.58
C ASP A 100 -12.33 -0.45 4.57
N ARG A 101 -11.26 -0.59 3.77
CA ARG A 101 -10.44 -1.81 3.67
C ARG A 101 -9.85 -2.24 5.01
N ILE A 102 -9.33 -1.29 5.80
CA ILE A 102 -8.81 -1.60 7.14
C ILE A 102 -9.93 -2.10 8.06
N THR A 103 -11.10 -1.46 8.01
CA THR A 103 -12.23 -1.80 8.89
C THR A 103 -12.95 -3.08 8.51
N ASP A 104 -12.77 -3.59 7.28
CA ASP A 104 -13.21 -4.93 6.88
C ASP A 104 -12.49 -6.05 7.65
N ILE A 105 -11.33 -5.75 8.26
CA ILE A 105 -10.59 -6.70 9.10
C ILE A 105 -11.16 -6.66 10.52
N SER A 106 -11.65 -7.81 10.99
CA SER A 106 -12.08 -7.98 12.39
C SER A 106 -10.94 -7.68 13.36
N GLY A 107 -11.23 -6.94 14.44
CA GLY A 107 -10.23 -6.47 15.40
C GLY A 107 -9.49 -5.20 14.98
N SER A 108 -9.87 -4.57 13.85
CA SER A 108 -9.25 -3.32 13.40
C SER A 108 -9.31 -2.17 14.40
N SER A 109 -10.25 -2.18 15.34
CA SER A 109 -10.32 -1.22 16.46
C SER A 109 -9.08 -1.20 17.33
N ASP A 110 -8.29 -2.27 17.36
CA ASP A 110 -7.10 -2.38 18.22
C ASP A 110 -5.91 -1.58 17.69
N TYR A 111 -5.91 -1.24 16.39
CA TYR A 111 -4.79 -0.55 15.75
C TYR A 111 -5.21 0.64 14.87
N PHE A 112 -6.47 0.75 14.45
CA PHE A 112 -6.93 1.85 13.61
C PHE A 112 -7.71 2.88 14.45
N LEU A 113 -7.14 4.06 14.64
CA LEU A 113 -7.73 5.11 15.48
C LEU A 113 -8.75 5.99 14.75
N GLY A 114 -8.85 5.84 13.43
CA GLY A 114 -9.78 6.59 12.59
C GLY A 114 -9.07 7.45 11.54
N GLY A 115 -9.82 8.38 10.95
CA GLY A 115 -9.31 9.18 9.85
C GLY A 115 -10.16 10.38 9.48
N VAL A 116 -9.62 11.18 8.56
CA VAL A 116 -10.24 12.40 8.03
C VAL A 116 -10.37 12.27 6.52
N ILE A 117 -11.58 12.41 6.00
CA ILE A 117 -11.82 12.54 4.55
C ILE A 117 -11.72 14.02 4.16
N ALA A 118 -10.51 14.51 3.91
CA ALA A 118 -10.23 15.91 3.59
C ALA A 118 -10.35 16.18 2.08
N TYR A 119 -11.57 16.09 1.54
CA TYR A 119 -11.81 16.21 0.09
C TYR A 119 -11.70 17.64 -0.45
N SER A 120 -11.81 18.66 0.41
CA SER A 120 -11.59 20.08 0.07
C SER A 120 -10.26 20.61 0.62
N ASN A 121 -9.72 21.66 0.01
CA ASN A 121 -8.51 22.34 0.53
C ASN A 121 -8.74 22.92 1.92
N GLN A 122 -9.94 23.45 2.17
CA GLN A 122 -10.30 24.00 3.48
C GLN A 122 -10.25 22.92 4.57
N LEU A 123 -10.78 21.72 4.33
CA LEU A 123 -10.69 20.61 5.29
C LEU A 123 -9.25 20.13 5.52
N LYS A 124 -8.39 20.19 4.49
CA LYS A 124 -6.95 19.91 4.65
C LYS A 124 -6.30 20.92 5.60
N ILE A 125 -6.65 22.20 5.50
CA ILE A 125 -6.12 23.25 6.37
C ILE A 125 -6.66 23.09 7.79
N ASP A 126 -7.99 23.05 7.94
CA ASP A 126 -8.64 23.14 9.25
C ASP A 126 -8.43 21.91 10.13
N LEU A 127 -8.48 20.71 9.54
CA LEU A 127 -8.44 19.46 10.31
C LEU A 127 -7.05 18.83 10.34
N LEU A 128 -6.22 19.06 9.33
CA LEU A 128 -4.92 18.42 9.17
C LEU A 128 -3.75 19.40 9.25
N ALA A 129 -4.02 20.68 9.54
CA ALA A 129 -3.02 21.73 9.65
C ALA A 129 -2.12 21.85 8.41
N VAL A 130 -2.67 21.56 7.21
CA VAL A 130 -1.96 21.77 5.95
C VAL A 130 -1.80 23.27 5.71
N SER A 131 -0.60 23.70 5.34
CA SER A 131 -0.27 25.08 5.01
C SER A 131 -1.04 25.55 3.79
N LYS A 132 -1.79 26.65 3.95
CA LYS A 132 -2.44 27.32 2.84
C LYS A 132 -1.42 27.78 1.79
N ASP A 133 -0.28 28.30 2.23
CA ASP A 133 0.76 28.80 1.34
C ASP A 133 1.36 27.67 0.47
N ASP A 134 1.49 26.46 1.03
CA ASP A 134 1.97 25.30 0.26
C ASP A 134 0.91 24.79 -0.72
N ILE A 135 -0.37 24.85 -0.37
CA ILE A 135 -1.47 24.58 -1.31
C ILE A 135 -1.44 25.60 -2.45
N ASP A 136 -1.26 26.89 -2.16
CA ASP A 136 -1.24 27.94 -3.17
C ASP A 136 0.00 27.82 -4.08
N ARG A 137 1.16 27.47 -3.50
CA ARG A 137 2.43 27.35 -4.23
C ARG A 137 2.57 26.06 -5.03
N TYR A 138 2.22 24.92 -4.44
CA TYR A 138 2.48 23.60 -5.02
C TYR A 138 1.22 22.88 -5.47
N GLY A 139 0.03 23.39 -5.11
CA GLY A 139 -1.24 22.70 -5.31
C GLY A 139 -1.50 21.59 -4.30
N ALA A 140 -2.78 21.26 -4.12
CA ALA A 140 -3.25 20.22 -3.19
C ALA A 140 -2.74 18.81 -3.51
N VAL A 141 -2.30 18.57 -4.75
CA VAL A 141 -1.67 17.31 -5.18
C VAL A 141 -0.17 17.54 -5.31
N SER A 142 0.55 17.36 -4.20
CA SER A 142 2.00 17.55 -4.09
C SER A 142 2.56 16.72 -2.92
N ALA A 143 3.87 16.49 -2.93
CA ALA A 143 4.60 15.83 -1.84
C ALA A 143 4.40 16.55 -0.49
N ALA A 144 4.58 17.88 -0.48
CA ALA A 144 4.44 18.70 0.73
C ALA A 144 3.06 18.55 1.37
N VAL A 145 1.99 18.61 0.56
CA VAL A 145 0.62 18.45 1.07
C VAL A 145 0.38 17.03 1.59
N ALA A 146 0.88 16.00 0.91
CA ALA A 146 0.73 14.61 1.36
C ALA A 146 1.43 14.36 2.72
N GLU A 147 2.63 14.90 2.91
CA GLU A 147 3.40 14.81 4.16
C GLU A 147 2.75 15.56 5.32
N GLN A 148 2.19 16.74 5.03
CA GLN A 148 1.44 17.51 6.02
C GLN A 148 0.13 16.84 6.38
N MET A 149 -0.61 16.28 5.42
CA MET A 149 -1.81 15.47 5.69
C MET A 149 -1.48 14.27 6.59
N ALA A 150 -0.40 13.54 6.29
CA ALA A 150 0.06 12.41 7.10
C ALA A 150 0.44 12.83 8.53
N SER A 151 1.17 13.92 8.67
CA SER A 151 1.59 14.44 9.98
C SER A 151 0.42 15.01 10.78
N GLY A 152 -0.50 15.69 10.10
CA GLY A 152 -1.70 16.27 10.68
C GLY A 152 -2.60 15.21 11.28
N VAL A 153 -2.90 14.15 10.51
CA VAL A 153 -3.78 13.08 11.02
C VAL A 153 -3.13 12.28 12.14
N ARG A 154 -1.81 12.03 12.06
CA ARG A 154 -1.06 11.37 13.13
C ARG A 154 -1.20 12.12 14.45
N LYS A 155 -0.98 13.45 14.41
CA LYS A 155 -1.09 14.32 15.58
C LYS A 155 -2.53 14.42 16.08
N LEU A 156 -3.50 14.57 15.18
CA LEU A 156 -4.92 14.67 15.52
C LEU A 156 -5.43 13.43 16.25
N ALA A 157 -5.07 12.24 15.78
CA ALA A 157 -5.49 10.97 16.36
C ALA A 157 -4.58 10.47 17.49
N ASN A 158 -3.43 11.13 17.71
CA ASN A 158 -2.37 10.66 18.59
C ASN A 158 -1.93 9.21 18.28
N SER A 159 -1.80 8.88 16.99
CA SER A 159 -1.38 7.56 16.52
C SER A 159 0.14 7.46 16.34
N ASP A 160 0.66 6.23 16.29
CA ASP A 160 2.08 5.98 15.97
C ASP A 160 2.39 6.37 14.53
N TYR A 161 1.48 6.04 13.61
CA TYR A 161 1.58 6.37 12.19
C TYR A 161 0.41 7.21 11.69
N GLY A 162 0.68 8.10 10.75
CA GLY A 162 -0.33 8.75 9.92
C GLY A 162 -0.02 8.57 8.45
N ILE A 163 -1.06 8.34 7.63
CA ILE A 163 -0.94 8.30 6.17
C ILE A 163 -1.78 9.40 5.55
N GLY A 164 -1.22 10.16 4.61
CA GLY A 164 -1.89 11.22 3.88
C GLY A 164 -1.95 10.91 2.39
N ILE A 165 -3.14 10.93 1.78
CA ILE A 165 -3.32 10.56 0.37
C ILE A 165 -4.00 11.69 -0.40
N THR A 166 -3.30 12.24 -1.39
CA THR A 166 -3.82 13.26 -2.29
C THR A 166 -3.43 12.97 -3.75
N GLY A 167 -4.34 13.19 -4.69
CA GLY A 167 -4.14 12.74 -6.07
C GLY A 167 -5.28 13.08 -7.01
N ILE A 168 -5.07 12.78 -8.29
CA ILE A 168 -6.01 13.03 -9.38
C ILE A 168 -6.53 11.68 -9.89
N ALA A 169 -7.64 11.21 -9.35
CA ALA A 169 -8.26 9.95 -9.80
C ALA A 169 -8.96 10.06 -11.17
N GLY A 170 -9.17 11.28 -11.69
CA GLY A 170 -9.83 11.49 -12.99
C GLY A 170 -11.36 11.30 -12.97
N PRO A 171 -12.01 11.42 -14.15
CA PRO A 171 -11.38 11.68 -15.46
C PRO A 171 -10.94 13.15 -15.66
N THR A 172 -11.39 14.06 -14.79
CA THR A 172 -11.04 15.50 -14.84
C THR A 172 -9.99 15.87 -13.79
N GLY A 173 -9.53 17.13 -13.80
CA GLY A 173 -8.60 17.67 -12.81
C GLY A 173 -7.11 17.52 -13.17
N ALA A 174 -6.81 16.92 -14.32
CA ALA A 174 -5.45 16.85 -14.84
C ALA A 174 -4.98 18.17 -15.45
N THR A 175 -3.68 18.37 -15.42
CA THR A 175 -2.95 19.41 -16.15
C THR A 175 -1.81 18.76 -16.94
N SER A 176 -1.12 19.52 -17.79
CA SER A 176 0.07 19.03 -18.50
C SER A 176 1.15 18.48 -17.55
N GLU A 177 1.31 19.11 -16.38
CA GLU A 177 2.31 18.72 -15.38
C GLU A 177 1.79 17.63 -14.41
N LYS A 178 0.47 17.63 -14.16
CA LYS A 178 -0.18 16.73 -13.20
C LYS A 178 -1.26 15.90 -13.88
N PRO A 179 -0.91 14.76 -14.50
CA PRO A 179 -1.86 13.94 -15.24
C PRO A 179 -2.84 13.21 -14.31
N VAL A 180 -3.93 12.70 -14.88
CA VAL A 180 -4.77 11.69 -14.21
C VAL A 180 -3.89 10.50 -13.81
N GLY A 181 -4.10 9.97 -12.61
CA GLY A 181 -3.30 8.89 -12.04
C GLY A 181 -2.15 9.37 -11.17
N LEU A 182 -1.83 10.67 -11.15
CA LEU A 182 -0.85 11.23 -10.21
C LEU A 182 -1.40 11.18 -8.78
N VAL A 183 -0.71 10.48 -7.89
CA VAL A 183 -1.05 10.36 -6.47
C VAL A 183 0.22 10.51 -5.64
N TYR A 184 0.16 11.36 -4.61
CA TYR A 184 1.16 11.40 -3.55
C TYR A 184 0.59 10.72 -2.30
N ILE A 185 1.42 9.86 -1.72
CA ILE A 185 1.13 9.18 -0.46
C ILE A 185 2.23 9.58 0.52
N GLY A 186 1.84 10.29 1.58
CA GLY A 186 2.70 10.65 2.71
C GLY A 186 2.56 9.64 3.83
N LEU A 187 3.65 9.38 4.54
CA LEU A 187 3.70 8.61 5.78
C LEU A 187 4.45 9.43 6.83
N SER A 188 3.84 9.53 8.00
CA SER A 188 4.40 10.17 9.19
C SER A 188 4.53 9.13 10.29
N SER A 189 5.71 9.03 10.91
CA SER A 189 5.95 8.32 12.15
C SER A 189 6.54 9.28 13.18
N LYS A 190 6.89 8.79 14.38
CA LYS A 190 7.61 9.59 15.38
C LYS A 190 9.00 10.04 14.90
N ASP A 191 9.65 9.25 14.06
CA ASP A 191 11.05 9.43 13.70
C ASP A 191 11.23 10.21 12.39
N ARG A 192 10.27 10.10 11.46
CA ARG A 192 10.37 10.74 10.14
C ARG A 192 9.03 10.95 9.47
N VAL A 193 9.04 11.86 8.50
CA VAL A 193 7.93 12.12 7.58
C VAL A 193 8.48 12.11 6.16
N PHE A 194 7.80 11.42 5.25
CA PHE A 194 8.19 11.36 3.84
C PHE A 194 6.99 11.02 2.97
N SER A 195 7.10 11.27 1.67
CA SER A 195 6.10 10.85 0.69
C SER A 195 6.71 10.10 -0.49
N LYS A 196 5.84 9.45 -1.27
CA LYS A 196 6.16 8.89 -2.59
C LYS A 196 5.15 9.38 -3.62
N GLU A 197 5.67 9.66 -4.81
CA GLU A 197 4.88 9.93 -6.01
C GLU A 197 4.56 8.61 -6.72
N PHE A 198 3.31 8.47 -7.15
CA PHE A 198 2.85 7.37 -7.99
C PHE A 198 2.12 7.92 -9.21
N ARG A 199 2.30 7.24 -10.35
CA ARG A 199 1.62 7.52 -11.61
C ARG A 199 0.89 6.26 -12.06
N PHE A 200 -0.36 6.14 -11.63
CA PHE A 200 -1.18 4.97 -11.92
C PHE A 200 -1.87 5.10 -13.27
N VAL A 201 -2.02 3.97 -13.96
CA VAL A 201 -2.81 3.88 -15.19
C VAL A 201 -4.11 3.16 -14.87
N GLY A 202 -5.22 3.69 -15.36
CA GLY A 202 -6.54 3.08 -15.21
C GLY A 202 -7.64 4.13 -15.12
N ASP A 203 -8.85 3.65 -14.90
CA ASP A 203 -10.00 4.51 -14.61
C ASP A 203 -9.97 5.01 -13.16
N ARG A 204 -10.96 5.83 -12.80
CA ARG A 204 -11.09 6.40 -11.46
C ARG A 204 -11.09 5.35 -10.35
N THR A 205 -11.79 4.24 -10.55
CA THR A 205 -11.89 3.17 -9.56
C THR A 205 -10.57 2.42 -9.43
N GLY A 206 -9.92 2.10 -10.55
CA GLY A 206 -8.60 1.48 -10.60
C GLY A 206 -7.54 2.32 -9.92
N ILE A 207 -7.48 3.62 -10.20
CA ILE A 207 -6.52 4.55 -9.56
C ILE A 207 -6.73 4.59 -8.04
N LYS A 208 -7.98 4.64 -7.57
CA LYS A 208 -8.28 4.59 -6.13
C LYS A 208 -7.78 3.28 -5.49
N ARG A 209 -7.97 2.14 -6.15
CA ARG A 209 -7.50 0.83 -5.65
C ARG A 209 -5.97 0.75 -5.62
N TRP A 210 -5.29 1.23 -6.66
CA TRP A 210 -3.83 1.31 -6.68
C TRP A 210 -3.27 2.19 -5.57
N ALA A 211 -3.89 3.36 -5.35
CA ALA A 211 -3.52 4.26 -4.28
C ALA A 211 -3.73 3.63 -2.90
N SER A 212 -4.86 2.96 -2.66
CA SER A 212 -5.11 2.30 -1.38
C SER A 212 -4.14 1.14 -1.12
N GLN A 213 -3.82 0.34 -2.14
CA GLN A 213 -2.83 -0.74 -2.00
C GLN A 213 -1.44 -0.18 -1.68
N SER A 214 -1.03 0.87 -2.40
CA SER A 214 0.29 1.47 -2.24
C SER A 214 0.45 2.13 -0.87
N ALA A 215 -0.62 2.70 -0.32
CA ALA A 215 -0.62 3.25 1.03
C ALA A 215 -0.37 2.18 2.09
N LEU A 216 -1.08 1.05 2.01
CA LEU A 216 -0.91 -0.06 2.94
C LEU A 216 0.48 -0.71 2.80
N ASP A 217 1.00 -0.86 1.58
CA ASP A 217 2.35 -1.38 1.36
C ASP A 217 3.44 -0.42 1.87
N MET A 218 3.24 0.90 1.73
CA MET A 218 4.16 1.88 2.32
C MET A 218 4.23 1.75 3.84
N LEU A 219 3.11 1.58 4.52
CA LEU A 219 3.08 1.33 5.97
C LEU A 219 3.73 0.00 6.34
N ARG A 220 3.37 -1.08 5.65
CA ARG A 220 3.95 -2.42 5.85
C ARG A 220 5.48 -2.39 5.77
N ARG A 221 6.02 -1.71 4.76
CA ARG A 221 7.47 -1.59 4.57
C ARG A 221 8.15 -0.74 5.64
N GLU A 222 7.47 0.28 6.17
CA GLU A 222 8.02 1.04 7.29
C GLU A 222 8.06 0.19 8.56
N LEU A 223 6.99 -0.57 8.85
CA LEU A 223 6.94 -1.52 9.96
C LEU A 223 8.04 -2.59 9.84
N LEU A 224 8.29 -3.12 8.65
CA LEU A 224 9.37 -4.09 8.38
C LEU A 224 10.77 -3.52 8.62
N LYS A 225 10.98 -2.23 8.35
CA LYS A 225 12.29 -1.60 8.62
C LYS A 225 12.51 -1.44 10.12
N GLU A 226 11.47 -1.03 10.84
CA GLU A 226 11.56 -0.87 12.29
C GLU A 226 11.78 -2.21 13.00
N SER A 227 11.14 -3.29 12.56
CA SER A 227 11.35 -4.63 13.14
C SER A 227 12.75 -5.21 12.90
N ARG A 228 13.50 -4.69 11.92
CA ARG A 228 14.90 -5.07 11.66
C ARG A 228 15.90 -4.24 12.46
N ASN A 229 15.48 -3.08 12.95
CA ASN A 229 16.34 -2.12 13.65
C ASN A 229 16.17 -2.17 15.18
N GLY A 230 15.14 -2.87 15.69
CA GLY A 230 14.90 -3.12 17.11
C GLY A 230 15.38 -4.51 17.51
#